data_AF-A0A8E2B9F7-F1
#
_entry.id   AF-A0A8E2B9F7-F1
#
_cell.length_a   1.000
_cell.length_b   1.000
_cell.length_c   1.000
_cell.angle_alpha   90.00
_cell.angle_beta   90.00
_cell.angle_gamma   90.00
#
_symmetry.space_group_name_H-M   'P 1'
#
loop_
_entity.id
_entity.type
_entity.pdbx_description
1 polymer ?
#
loop_
_entity_poly.entity_id
_entity_poly.type
_entity_poly.pdbx_seq_one_letter_code
_entity_poly.pdbx_strand_id
1 'polypeptide(L)'
;RGTQYASTEFRATLTALGIRPSMGRTGSCYDNAAAESFFATLKTEIGTRSWTTRSHTREAVFAYLAYYNHHRLHSTLGYRTPRETRTNYPHHHAHAA
;
A
#
# COMPACT_ATOMS: atom_id res chain seq x y z
N ARG A 1 -13.26 7.47 7.34
CA ARG A 1 -13.04 7.78 5.90
C ARG A 1 -12.14 9.00 5.83
N GLY A 2 -11.03 8.95 5.07
CA GLY A 2 -10.15 10.11 4.90
C GLY A 2 -10.80 11.17 3.99
N THR A 3 -10.79 12.43 4.42
CA THR A 3 -11.37 13.56 3.66
C THR A 3 -10.73 13.73 2.29
N GLN A 4 -9.43 13.43 2.17
CA GLN A 4 -8.68 13.48 0.91
C GLN A 4 -9.24 12.53 -0.16
N TYR A 5 -9.54 11.28 0.19
CA TYR A 5 -10.09 10.28 -0.74
C TYR A 5 -11.58 10.51 -1.06
N ALA A 6 -12.25 11.42 -0.34
CA ALA A 6 -13.61 11.84 -0.61
C ALA A 6 -13.70 13.18 -1.36
N SER A 7 -12.57 13.83 -1.62
CA SER A 7 -12.55 15.15 -2.26
C SER A 7 -13.09 15.09 -3.68
N THR A 8 -13.66 16.22 -4.13
CA THR A 8 -14.13 16.41 -5.50
C THR A 8 -13.00 16.26 -6.50
N GLU A 9 -11.82 16.81 -6.21
CA GLU A 9 -10.63 16.71 -7.06
C GLU A 9 -10.21 15.25 -7.26
N PHE A 10 -10.14 14.45 -6.18
CA PHE A 10 -9.78 13.04 -6.27
C PHE A 10 -10.79 12.25 -7.11
N ARG A 11 -12.09 12.50 -6.90
CA ARG A 11 -13.16 11.85 -7.69
C ARG A 11 -13.11 12.24 -9.16
N ALA A 12 -12.86 13.51 -9.48
CA ALA A 12 -12.74 13.98 -10.85
C ALA A 12 -11.60 13.26 -11.58
N THR A 13 -10.43 13.13 -10.94
CA THR A 13 -9.28 12.40 -11.48
C THR A 13 -9.60 10.92 -11.72
N LEU A 14 -10.28 10.25 -10.77
CA LEU A 14 -10.69 8.85 -10.97
C LEU A 14 -11.64 8.68 -12.15
N THR A 15 -12.63 9.58 -12.29
CA THR A 15 -13.55 9.57 -13.43
C THR A 15 -12.81 9.77 -14.75
N ALA A 16 -11.87 10.73 -14.81
CA ALA A 16 -11.07 10.99 -16.00
C ALA A 16 -10.20 9.79 -16.42
N LEU A 17 -9.77 8.97 -15.46
CA LEU A 17 -9.00 7.74 -15.70
C LEU A 17 -9.88 6.50 -15.91
N GLY A 18 -11.22 6.62 -15.87
CA GLY A 18 -12.13 5.48 -15.97
C GLY A 18 -12.06 4.51 -14.78
N ILE A 19 -11.57 4.96 -13.63
CA ILE A 19 -11.39 4.15 -12.43
C ILE A 19 -12.63 4.27 -11.55
N ARG A 20 -13.31 3.15 -11.28
CA ARG A 20 -14.44 3.12 -10.35
C ARG A 20 -13.96 3.13 -8.89
N PRO A 21 -14.19 4.19 -8.09
CA PRO A 21 -13.81 4.20 -6.68
C PRO A 21 -14.61 3.15 -5.90
N SER A 22 -13.92 2.31 -5.14
CA SER A 22 -14.52 1.48 -4.09
C SER A 22 -14.15 2.08 -2.74
N MET A 23 -15.05 2.88 -2.19
CA MET A 23 -14.92 3.36 -0.81
C MET A 23 -15.70 2.40 0.06
N GLY A 24 -15.04 1.32 0.51
CA GLY A 24 -15.64 0.20 1.25
C GLY A 24 -16.67 0.61 2.32
N ARG A 25 -17.59 -0.31 2.64
CA ARG A 25 -18.65 -0.07 3.63
C ARG A 25 -18.01 0.35 4.96
N THR A 26 -18.59 1.35 5.63
CA THR A 26 -18.18 1.70 7.01
C THR A 26 -18.20 0.43 7.87
N GLY A 27 -17.05 0.06 8.45
CA GLY A 27 -16.91 -1.14 9.28
C GLY A 27 -16.32 -2.37 8.59
N SER A 28 -16.02 -2.34 7.29
CA SER A 28 -15.21 -3.39 6.63
C SER A 28 -13.72 -3.14 6.89
N CYS A 29 -13.18 -3.70 7.97
CA CYS A 29 -11.75 -3.58 8.31
C CYS A 29 -10.85 -4.47 7.44
N TYR A 30 -11.42 -5.51 6.82
CA TYR A 30 -10.66 -6.50 6.05
C TYR A 30 -9.87 -5.88 4.89
N ASP A 31 -10.46 -4.91 4.18
CA ASP A 31 -9.80 -4.27 3.03
C ASP A 31 -8.62 -3.38 3.45
N ASN A 32 -8.67 -2.81 4.66
CA ASN A 32 -7.62 -1.90 5.15
C ASN A 32 -6.55 -2.60 5.99
N ALA A 33 -6.82 -3.81 6.52
CA ALA A 33 -5.95 -4.50 7.45
C ALA A 33 -4.52 -4.71 6.91
N ALA A 34 -4.38 -5.01 5.61
CA ALA A 34 -3.07 -5.14 4.97
C ALA A 34 -2.29 -3.81 4.94
N ALA A 35 -2.97 -2.70 4.61
CA ALA A 35 -2.37 -1.38 4.61
C ALA A 35 -1.99 -0.94 6.03
N GLU A 36 -2.85 -1.17 7.01
CA GLU A 36 -2.59 -0.88 8.42
C GLU A 36 -1.37 -1.65 8.94
N SER A 37 -1.28 -2.95 8.62
CA SER A 37 -0.14 -3.79 9.01
C SER A 37 1.18 -3.31 8.41
N PHE A 38 1.16 -2.88 7.15
CA PHE A 38 2.31 -2.25 6.50
C PHE A 38 2.73 -0.96 7.22
N PHE A 39 1.80 -0.04 7.45
CA PHE A 39 2.11 1.24 8.08
C PHE A 39 2.56 1.10 9.53
N ALA A 40 2.01 0.13 10.27
CA ALA A 40 2.48 -0.19 11.62
C ALA A 40 3.95 -0.62 11.59
N THR A 41 4.28 -1.58 10.71
CA THR A 41 5.64 -2.11 10.56
C THR A 41 6.64 -1.01 10.16
N LEU A 42 6.30 -0.18 9.16
CA LEU A 42 7.14 0.93 8.72
C LEU A 42 7.44 1.91 9.87
N LYS A 43 6.40 2.29 10.64
CA LYS A 43 6.56 3.22 11.76
C LYS A 43 7.41 2.62 12.88
N THR A 44 7.27 1.32 13.15
CA THR A 44 8.08 0.63 14.15
C THR A 44 9.55 0.55 13.74
N GLU A 45 9.85 0.23 12.47
CA GLU A 45 11.23 -0.05 12.03
C GLU A 45 12.03 1.23 11.72
N ILE A 46 11.39 2.27 11.15
CA ILE A 46 12.08 3.51 10.75
C ILE A 46 11.42 4.80 11.27
N GLY A 47 10.19 4.74 11.78
CA GLY A 47 9.41 5.92 12.19
C GLY A 47 9.78 6.48 13.56
N THR A 48 10.48 5.71 14.41
CA THR A 48 11.00 6.18 15.71
C THR A 48 12.35 6.89 15.60
N ARG A 49 12.96 6.91 14.41
CA ARG A 49 14.23 7.58 14.15
C ARG A 49 14.01 9.06 13.90
N SER A 50 14.85 9.90 14.50
CA SER A 50 14.91 11.32 14.19
C SER A 50 15.68 11.54 12.88
N TRP A 51 15.03 12.22 11.92
CA TRP A 51 15.63 12.57 10.64
C TRP A 51 15.92 14.07 10.62
N THR A 52 17.13 14.44 10.20
CA THR A 52 17.58 15.84 10.17
C THR A 52 16.74 16.72 9.22
N THR A 53 16.28 16.15 8.11
CA THR A 53 15.48 16.87 7.10
C THR A 53 14.35 16.00 6.58
N ARG A 54 13.32 16.66 6.05
CA ARG A 54 12.23 15.99 5.32
C ARG A 54 12.75 15.20 4.11
N SER A 55 13.84 15.63 3.47
CA SER A 55 14.44 14.89 2.35
C SER A 55 14.98 13.55 2.81
N HIS A 56 15.76 13.53 3.91
CA HIS A 56 16.29 12.29 4.46
C HIS A 56 15.18 11.32 4.89
N THR A 57 14.08 11.82 5.47
CA THR A 57 12.92 10.97 5.77
C THR A 57 12.33 10.36 4.50
N ARG A 58 12.19 11.15 3.42
CA ARG A 58 11.65 10.65 2.15
C ARG A 58 12.57 9.58 1.56
N GLU A 59 13.87 9.81 1.52
CA GLU A 59 14.88 8.85 1.05
C GLU A 59 14.83 7.55 1.87
N ALA A 60 14.76 7.65 3.20
CA ALA A 60 14.62 6.50 4.09
C ALA A 60 13.33 5.71 3.82
N VAL A 61 12.20 6.40 3.61
CA VAL A 61 10.94 5.75 3.25
C VAL A 61 11.03 5.05 1.89
N PHE A 62 11.67 5.66 0.88
CA PHE A 62 11.87 5.02 -0.42
C PHE A 62 12.79 3.79 -0.33
N ALA A 63 13.90 3.88 0.41
CA ALA A 63 14.79 2.77 0.66
C ALA A 63 14.05 1.63 1.40
N TYR A 64 13.23 1.98 2.39
CA TYR A 64 12.40 1.04 3.12
C TYR A 64 11.39 0.34 2.23
N LEU A 65 10.71 1.06 1.35
CA LEU A 65 9.77 0.49 0.38
C LEU A 65 10.46 -0.49 -0.57
N ALA A 66 11.67 -0.18 -1.02
CA ALA A 66 12.46 -1.10 -1.84
C ALA A 66 12.79 -2.37 -1.05
N TYR A 67 13.30 -2.22 0.17
CA TYR A 67 13.57 -3.35 1.07
C TYR A 67 12.32 -4.22 1.31
N TYR A 68 11.19 -3.60 1.68
CA TYR A 68 9.95 -4.28 1.99
C TYR A 68 9.45 -5.12 0.80
N ASN A 69 9.46 -4.55 -0.40
CA ASN A 69 8.94 -5.23 -1.59
C ASN A 69 9.87 -6.31 -2.15
N HIS A 70 11.19 -6.12 -2.04
CA HIS A 70 12.18 -6.95 -2.74
C HIS A 70 12.95 -7.93 -1.85
N HIS A 71 12.99 -7.70 -0.53
CA HIS A 71 13.86 -8.44 0.36
C HIS A 71 13.16 -8.94 1.64
N ARG A 72 12.08 -8.30 2.08
CA ARG A 72 11.36 -8.72 3.29
C ARG A 72 10.53 -9.97 3.01
N LEU A 73 10.82 -11.05 3.72
CA LEU A 73 10.02 -12.28 3.67
C LEU A 73 8.82 -12.16 4.61
N HIS A 74 7.65 -12.60 4.14
CA HIS A 74 6.43 -12.60 4.93
C HIS A 74 5.94 -14.03 5.15
N SER A 75 5.76 -14.44 6.40
CA SER A 75 5.25 -15.76 6.75
C SER A 75 3.85 -16.01 6.17
N THR A 76 3.00 -14.98 6.15
CA THR A 76 1.67 -15.00 5.53
C THR A 76 1.71 -15.20 4.01
N LEU A 77 2.86 -14.98 3.36
CA LEU A 77 3.08 -15.20 1.93
C LEU A 77 3.88 -16.49 1.66
N GLY A 78 4.00 -17.38 2.64
CA GLY A 78 4.80 -18.60 2.53
C GLY A 78 6.30 -18.33 2.46
N TYR A 79 6.78 -17.36 3.25
CA TYR A 79 8.18 -16.90 3.26
C TYR A 79 8.66 -16.42 1.89
N ARG A 80 7.80 -15.64 1.22
CA ARG A 80 8.11 -14.93 -0.03
C ARG A 80 8.02 -13.43 0.18
N THR A 81 8.67 -12.70 -0.70
CA THR A 81 8.56 -11.24 -0.80
C THR A 81 7.24 -10.84 -1.45
N PRO A 82 6.76 -9.60 -1.21
CA PRO A 82 5.61 -9.06 -1.93
C PRO A 82 5.79 -9.10 -3.46
N ARG A 83 7.02 -8.83 -3.95
CA ARG A 83 7.32 -8.92 -5.38
C ARG A 83 7.18 -10.33 -5.92
N GLU A 84 7.76 -11.32 -5.27
CA GLU A 84 7.66 -12.72 -5.72
C GLU A 84 6.20 -13.19 -5.73
N THR A 85 5.44 -12.81 -4.71
CA THR A 85 4.01 -13.11 -4.65
C THR A 85 3.26 -12.49 -5.82
N ARG A 86 3.56 -11.23 -6.16
CA ARG A 86 2.91 -10.54 -7.28
C ARG A 86 3.31 -11.11 -8.64
N THR A 87 4.58 -11.45 -8.85
CA THR A 87 5.06 -12.07 -10.10
C THR A 87 4.47 -13.47 -10.29
N ASN A 88 4.35 -14.23 -9.21
CA ASN A 88 3.82 -15.60 -9.24
C ASN A 88 2.29 -15.65 -9.10
N TYR A 89 1.62 -14.50 -8.97
CA TYR A 89 0.16 -14.44 -8.92
C TYR A 89 -0.37 -14.75 -10.33
N PRO A 90 -1.09 -15.86 -10.53
CA PRO A 90 -1.64 -16.15 -11.85
C PRO A 90 -2.61 -15.03 -12.24
N HIS A 91 -2.48 -14.49 -13.44
CA HIS A 91 -3.43 -13.55 -14.03
C HIS A 91 -4.75 -14.28 -14.38
N HIS A 92 -5.44 -14.88 -13.42
CA HIS A 92 -6.72 -15.58 -13.65
C HIS A 92 -7.96 -14.67 -13.66
N HIS A 93 -7.78 -13.36 -13.85
CA HIS A 93 -8.90 -12.41 -14.00
C HIS A 93 -8.66 -11.42 -15.14
N ALA A 94 -8.31 -11.92 -16.32
CA ALA A 94 -8.57 -11.21 -17.57
C ALA A 94 -9.99 -11.59 -18.04
N HIS A 95 -10.90 -10.60 -17.99
CA HIS A 95 -12.20 -10.57 -18.66
C HIS A 95 -13.27 -11.60 -18.26
N ALA A 96 -14.09 -11.24 -17.26
CA ALA A 96 -15.53 -11.49 -17.36
C ALA A 96 -16.15 -10.19 -17.91
N ALA A 97 -16.57 -10.25 -19.18
CA ALA A 97 -17.40 -9.24 -19.84
C ALA A 97 -18.84 -9.30 -19.30
#